data_AF-A0A218VQD4-F1
#
_entry.id   AF-A0A218VQD4-F1
#
_cell.length_a   1.000
_cell.length_b   1.000
_cell.length_c   1.000
_cell.angle_alpha   90.00
_cell.angle_beta   90.00
_cell.angle_gamma   90.00
#
_symmetry.space_group_name_H-M   'P 1'
#
loop_
_entity.id
_entity.type
_entity.pdbx_description
1 polymer ?
#
loop_
_entity_poly.entity_id
_entity_poly.type
_entity_poly.pdbx_seq_one_letter_code
_entity_poly.pdbx_strand_id
1 'polypeptide(L)'
;MGSLSDLNNVSSHLKSRFARGFLRALARIHNLSPPPASSSSNQDFALRKCQRVKLAAYASMASAFGKRRVWSRAMLQRIRCHSSSVRRGKVRQHMRTMRRSGKKRKKIGRELAAKAQDVKKLRKLVPGGESMDLEGLLRETAHYVKCLVTQVQVMRSIADFCSCPP
;
A
#
# COMPACT_ATOMS: atom_id res chain seq x y z
N MET A 1 28.15 19.46 -7.62
CA MET A 1 26.95 19.32 -8.49
C MET A 1 26.80 17.85 -8.86
N GLY A 2 25.92 17.11 -8.19
CA GLY A 2 25.77 15.65 -8.38
C GLY A 2 24.62 15.10 -7.54
N SER A 3 23.43 15.67 -7.70
CA SER A 3 22.29 15.36 -6.80
C SER A 3 20.96 15.17 -7.53
N LEU A 4 20.72 15.87 -8.66
CA LEU A 4 19.48 15.69 -9.43
C LEU A 4 19.50 14.47 -10.36
N SER A 5 20.61 14.22 -11.06
CA SER A 5 20.79 13.08 -11.97
C SER A 5 20.74 11.75 -11.24
N ASP A 6 21.36 11.65 -10.07
CA ASP A 6 21.35 10.44 -9.23
C ASP A 6 19.97 10.16 -8.65
N LEU A 7 19.23 11.20 -8.25
CA LEU A 7 17.88 11.04 -7.73
C LEU A 7 16.89 10.62 -8.84
N ASN A 8 17.09 11.11 -10.06
CA ASN A 8 16.32 10.73 -11.24
C ASN A 8 16.63 9.30 -11.71
N ASN A 9 17.90 8.88 -11.68
CA ASN A 9 18.31 7.52 -12.04
C ASN A 9 17.86 6.48 -10.98
N VAL A 10 17.98 6.80 -9.69
CA VAL A 10 17.40 5.97 -8.63
C VAL A 10 15.87 5.89 -8.79
N SER A 11 15.22 6.99 -9.13
CA SER A 11 13.78 6.99 -9.39
C SER A 11 13.39 6.16 -10.63
N SER A 12 14.19 6.16 -11.70
CA SER A 12 13.92 5.38 -12.92
C SER A 12 14.13 3.88 -12.69
N HIS A 13 15.20 3.50 -11.97
CA HIS A 13 15.44 2.11 -11.60
C HIS A 13 14.34 1.56 -10.68
N LEU A 14 13.85 2.37 -9.72
CA LEU A 14 12.73 1.97 -8.86
C LEU A 14 11.42 1.83 -9.64
N LYS A 15 11.14 2.72 -10.60
CA LYS A 15 10.02 2.60 -11.55
C LYS A 15 10.10 1.32 -12.35
N SER A 16 11.26 1.01 -12.94
CA SER A 16 11.51 -0.21 -13.72
C SER A 16 11.34 -1.47 -12.87
N ARG A 17 11.89 -1.48 -11.65
CA ARG A 17 11.71 -2.59 -10.70
C ARG A 17 10.26 -2.79 -10.31
N PHE A 18 9.53 -1.70 -10.07
CA PHE A 18 8.10 -1.76 -9.79
C PHE A 18 7.34 -2.34 -10.99
N ALA A 19 7.51 -1.78 -12.19
CA ALA A 19 6.87 -2.22 -13.42
C ALA A 19 7.12 -3.72 -13.67
N ARG A 20 8.39 -4.16 -13.62
CA ARG A 20 8.77 -5.56 -13.80
C ARG A 20 8.11 -6.48 -12.77
N GLY A 21 8.10 -6.08 -11.50
CA GLY A 21 7.44 -6.84 -10.45
C GLY A 21 5.93 -6.94 -10.68
N PHE A 22 5.32 -5.84 -11.08
CA PHE A 22 3.88 -5.76 -11.31
C PHE A 22 3.45 -6.58 -12.54
N LEU A 23 4.17 -6.47 -13.67
CA LEU A 23 3.91 -7.27 -14.88
C LEU A 23 4.03 -8.78 -14.61
N ARG A 24 5.05 -9.21 -13.85
CA ARG A 24 5.16 -10.61 -13.41
C ARG A 24 3.97 -11.05 -12.56
N ALA A 25 3.47 -10.18 -11.68
CA ALA A 25 2.30 -10.48 -10.88
C ALA A 25 1.02 -10.52 -11.71
N LEU A 26 0.87 -9.64 -12.72
CA LEU A 26 -0.24 -9.66 -13.68
C LEU A 26 -0.26 -10.95 -14.49
N ALA A 27 0.88 -11.39 -15.04
CA ALA A 27 0.98 -12.66 -15.75
C ALA A 27 0.52 -13.85 -14.87
N ARG A 28 0.90 -13.85 -13.59
CA ARG A 28 0.43 -14.87 -12.63
C ARG A 28 -1.08 -14.78 -12.38
N ILE A 29 -1.64 -13.58 -12.24
CA ILE A 29 -3.09 -13.40 -12.04
C ILE A 29 -3.86 -13.88 -13.27
N HIS A 30 -3.37 -13.56 -14.47
CA HIS A 30 -3.93 -14.01 -15.74
C HIS A 30 -3.96 -15.54 -15.82
N ASN A 31 -2.84 -16.19 -15.57
CA ASN A 31 -2.71 -17.65 -15.69
C ASN A 31 -3.44 -18.43 -14.57
N LEU A 32 -3.64 -17.82 -13.40
CA LEU A 32 -4.39 -18.40 -12.27
C LEU A 32 -5.89 -18.09 -12.31
N SER A 33 -6.39 -17.49 -13.39
CA SER A 33 -7.79 -17.13 -13.54
C SER A 33 -8.39 -18.03 -14.62
N PRO A 34 -8.83 -19.26 -14.28
CA PRO A 34 -9.59 -20.07 -15.22
C PRO A 34 -10.83 -19.30 -15.69
N PRO A 35 -11.33 -19.54 -16.91
CA PRO A 35 -12.57 -18.94 -17.39
C PRO A 35 -13.70 -19.21 -16.39
N PRO A 36 -14.66 -18.28 -16.22
CA PRO A 36 -15.72 -18.45 -15.24
C PRO A 36 -16.44 -19.76 -15.50
N ALA A 37 -16.38 -20.68 -14.54
CA ALA A 37 -17.34 -21.77 -14.47
C ALA A 37 -18.73 -21.12 -14.35
N SER A 38 -19.68 -21.63 -15.13
CA SER A 38 -20.98 -21.05 -15.51
C SER A 38 -21.97 -20.75 -14.35
N SER A 39 -21.52 -20.64 -13.10
CA SER A 39 -22.36 -20.53 -11.90
C SER A 39 -22.03 -19.36 -10.96
N SER A 40 -20.92 -18.63 -11.17
CA SER A 40 -20.60 -17.40 -10.41
C SER A 40 -21.04 -16.18 -11.19
N SER A 41 -21.69 -15.21 -10.55
CA SER A 41 -22.00 -13.92 -11.19
C SER A 41 -20.72 -13.33 -11.81
N ASN A 42 -20.78 -12.91 -13.07
CA ASN A 42 -19.64 -12.33 -13.79
C ASN A 42 -19.05 -11.11 -13.03
N GLN A 43 -19.90 -10.43 -12.26
CA GLN A 43 -19.52 -9.29 -11.42
C GLN A 43 -18.61 -9.69 -10.26
N ASP A 44 -18.89 -10.78 -9.56
CA ASP A 44 -18.05 -11.26 -8.44
C ASP A 44 -16.65 -11.66 -8.91
N PHE A 45 -16.57 -12.28 -10.09
CA PHE A 45 -15.31 -12.64 -10.71
C PHE A 45 -14.46 -11.39 -11.05
N ALA A 46 -15.07 -10.39 -11.69
CA ALA A 46 -14.40 -9.14 -12.03
C ALA A 46 -13.90 -8.38 -10.78
N LEU A 47 -14.71 -8.32 -9.73
CA LEU A 47 -14.35 -7.70 -8.45
C LEU A 47 -13.14 -8.40 -7.80
N ARG A 48 -13.15 -9.73 -7.76
CA ARG A 48 -12.01 -10.52 -7.22
C ARG A 48 -10.74 -10.30 -8.03
N LYS A 49 -10.84 -10.26 -9.37
CA LYS A 49 -9.71 -9.97 -10.26
C LYS A 49 -9.16 -8.56 -10.00
N CYS A 50 -10.01 -7.55 -9.91
CA CYS A 50 -9.61 -6.17 -9.60
C CYS A 50 -8.92 -6.06 -8.24
N GLN A 51 -9.40 -6.77 -7.22
CA GLN A 51 -8.76 -6.81 -5.90
C GLN A 51 -7.36 -7.44 -5.96
N ARG A 52 -7.19 -8.55 -6.70
CA ARG A 52 -5.87 -9.18 -6.91
C ARG A 52 -4.90 -8.25 -7.62
N VAL A 53 -5.36 -7.53 -8.65
CA VAL A 53 -4.56 -6.53 -9.37
C VAL A 53 -4.14 -5.40 -8.44
N LYS A 54 -5.07 -4.84 -7.66
CA LYS A 54 -4.79 -3.79 -6.66
C LYS A 54 -3.74 -4.26 -5.64
N LEU A 55 -3.88 -5.48 -5.14
CA LEU A 55 -2.95 -6.07 -4.18
C LEU A 55 -1.56 -6.28 -4.80
N ALA A 56 -1.50 -6.77 -6.04
CA ALA A 56 -0.26 -6.96 -6.79
C ALA A 56 0.48 -5.65 -7.04
N ALA A 57 -0.24 -4.57 -7.34
CA ALA A 57 0.33 -3.24 -7.51
C ALA A 57 0.96 -2.76 -6.19
N TYR A 58 0.24 -2.85 -5.07
CA TYR A 58 0.78 -2.48 -3.75
C TYR A 58 1.98 -3.35 -3.34
N ALA A 59 1.92 -4.66 -3.55
CA ALA A 59 3.02 -5.56 -3.22
C ALA A 59 4.28 -5.26 -4.03
N SER A 60 4.13 -5.01 -5.33
CA SER A 60 5.24 -4.71 -6.24
C SER A 60 5.84 -3.34 -5.93
N MET A 61 5.01 -2.33 -5.65
CA MET A 61 5.45 -1.01 -5.23
C MET A 61 6.23 -1.08 -3.91
N ALA A 62 5.67 -1.70 -2.86
CA ALA A 62 6.36 -1.81 -1.58
C ALA A 62 7.72 -2.55 -1.71
N SER A 63 7.74 -3.64 -2.49
CA SER A 63 8.96 -4.42 -2.73
C SER A 63 10.03 -3.62 -3.50
N ALA A 64 9.63 -2.74 -4.42
CA ALA A 64 10.55 -1.90 -5.18
C ALA A 64 11.10 -0.75 -4.33
N PHE A 65 10.23 -0.02 -3.62
CA PHE A 65 10.55 1.27 -3.02
C PHE A 65 11.02 1.23 -1.56
N GLY A 66 11.01 0.09 -0.86
CA GLY A 66 11.46 0.17 0.53
C GLY A 66 11.57 -1.12 1.33
N LYS A 67 12.64 -1.89 1.16
CA LYS A 67 13.00 -2.91 2.17
C LYS A 67 13.29 -2.30 3.55
N ARG A 68 13.75 -1.04 3.58
CA ARG A 68 14.11 -0.28 4.79
C ARG A 68 13.03 0.69 5.28
N ARG A 69 11.93 0.85 4.54
CA ARG A 69 10.84 1.78 4.89
C ARG A 69 9.81 1.11 5.77
N VAL A 70 9.34 1.81 6.78
CA VAL A 70 8.36 1.28 7.73
C VAL A 70 7.02 1.06 7.02
N TRP A 71 6.59 2.02 6.19
CA TRP A 71 5.33 1.89 5.44
C TRP A 71 5.34 0.69 4.50
N SER A 72 6.47 0.42 3.85
CA SER A 72 6.60 -0.70 2.93
C SER A 72 6.55 -2.03 3.65
N ARG A 73 7.28 -2.18 4.78
CA ARG A 73 7.22 -3.37 5.62
C ARG A 73 5.82 -3.62 6.16
N ALA A 74 5.16 -2.57 6.66
CA ALA A 74 3.79 -2.64 7.13
C ALA A 74 2.82 -3.03 6.01
N MET A 75 2.99 -2.49 4.81
CA MET A 75 2.18 -2.85 3.63
C MET A 75 2.39 -4.32 3.25
N LEU A 76 3.62 -4.80 3.12
CA LEU A 76 3.91 -6.20 2.81
C LEU A 76 3.39 -7.15 3.90
N GLN A 77 3.50 -6.77 5.17
CA GLN A 77 2.94 -7.54 6.27
C GLN A 77 1.42 -7.59 6.18
N ARG A 78 0.75 -6.45 5.91
CA ARG A 78 -0.71 -6.41 5.68
C ARG A 78 -1.10 -7.35 4.55
N ILE A 79 -0.39 -7.34 3.42
CA ILE A 79 -0.67 -8.20 2.26
C ILE A 79 -0.52 -9.69 2.62
N ARG A 80 0.59 -10.06 3.27
CA ARG A 80 0.82 -11.45 3.74
C ARG A 80 -0.25 -11.89 4.73
N CYS A 81 -0.61 -11.00 5.66
CA CYS A 81 -1.63 -11.27 6.66
C CYS A 81 -3.03 -11.35 6.04
N HIS A 82 -3.36 -10.60 4.99
CA HIS A 82 -4.63 -10.75 4.28
C HIS A 82 -4.77 -12.14 3.66
N SER A 83 -3.70 -12.66 3.04
CA SER A 83 -3.68 -14.03 2.51
C SER A 83 -3.72 -15.13 3.58
N SER A 84 -3.28 -14.83 4.81
CA SER A 84 -3.35 -15.76 5.94
C SER A 84 -4.60 -15.60 6.82
N SER A 85 -5.27 -14.44 6.79
CA SER A 85 -6.50 -14.18 7.56
C SER A 85 -7.70 -14.93 6.97
N VAL A 86 -7.67 -15.20 5.67
CA VAL A 86 -8.57 -16.17 5.02
C VAL A 86 -8.34 -17.60 5.55
N ARG A 87 -7.15 -17.90 6.10
CA ARG A 87 -6.79 -19.21 6.69
C ARG A 87 -6.79 -19.26 8.22
N ARG A 88 -6.92 -18.13 8.91
CA ARG A 88 -6.87 -18.02 10.37
C ARG A 88 -7.91 -17.01 10.87
N GLY A 89 -9.16 -17.24 10.52
CA GLY A 89 -10.27 -16.56 11.17
C GLY A 89 -10.29 -16.95 12.65
N LYS A 90 -9.87 -16.05 13.55
CA LYS A 90 -10.32 -15.86 14.96
C LYS A 90 -9.27 -15.33 15.95
N VAL A 91 -7.98 -15.37 15.68
CA VAL A 91 -6.98 -15.08 16.75
C VAL A 91 -6.77 -13.58 17.03
N ARG A 92 -7.08 -12.67 16.10
CA ARG A 92 -6.73 -11.24 16.24
C ARG A 92 -7.73 -10.37 17.00
N GLN A 93 -8.90 -10.88 17.36
CA GLN A 93 -9.90 -10.10 18.11
C GLN A 93 -9.57 -10.04 19.61
N HIS A 94 -8.90 -11.05 20.16
CA HIS A 94 -8.67 -11.17 21.60
C HIS A 94 -7.55 -10.25 22.16
N MET A 95 -6.68 -9.72 21.31
CA MET A 95 -5.59 -8.83 21.74
C MET A 95 -5.98 -7.34 21.76
N ARG A 96 -7.18 -6.99 21.29
CA ARG A 96 -7.67 -5.60 21.22
C ARG A 96 -8.45 -5.15 22.47
N THR A 97 -8.73 -6.06 23.40
CA THR A 97 -9.52 -5.77 24.61
C THR A 97 -8.68 -5.41 25.84
N MET A 98 -7.36 -5.63 25.85
CA MET A 98 -6.53 -5.52 27.08
C MET A 98 -5.65 -4.26 27.20
N ARG A 99 -5.91 -3.15 26.49
CA ARG A 99 -5.14 -1.89 26.68
C ARG A 99 -5.96 -0.60 26.60
N ARG A 100 -7.14 -0.55 27.23
CA ARG A 100 -7.81 0.73 27.51
C ARG A 100 -7.46 1.21 28.92
N SER A 101 -6.18 1.53 29.12
CA SER A 101 -5.75 2.34 30.27
C SER A 101 -6.37 3.73 30.10
N GLY A 102 -7.19 4.11 31.08
CA GLY A 102 -7.87 5.39 31.11
C GLY A 102 -6.91 6.56 31.10
N LYS A 103 -7.26 7.62 30.37
CA LYS A 103 -6.68 8.94 30.55
C LYS A 103 -7.78 9.98 30.38
N LYS A 104 -8.33 10.42 31.52
CA LYS A 104 -8.91 11.76 31.68
C LYS A 104 -7.88 12.76 31.16
N ARG A 105 -8.26 13.72 30.32
CA ARG A 105 -7.66 15.07 30.38
C ARG A 105 -8.38 16.15 29.56
N LYS A 106 -8.76 17.18 30.34
CA LYS A 106 -8.71 18.64 30.15
C LYS A 106 -8.86 19.22 28.73
N LYS A 107 -9.83 20.13 28.62
CA LYS A 107 -10.00 21.13 27.55
C LYS A 107 -8.71 21.96 27.41
N ILE A 108 -8.03 21.84 26.27
CA ILE A 108 -6.94 22.73 25.85
C ILE A 108 -7.20 23.11 24.38
N GLY A 109 -7.01 24.40 24.08
CA GLY A 109 -7.02 25.11 22.79
C GLY A 109 -7.47 24.36 21.54
N ARG A 110 -8.55 24.82 20.92
CA ARG A 110 -9.15 24.25 19.70
C ARG A 110 -8.13 23.96 18.59
N GLU A 111 -7.09 24.79 18.45
CA GLU A 111 -6.06 24.64 17.42
C GLU A 111 -5.09 23.47 17.67
N LEU A 112 -4.58 23.31 18.90
CA LEU A 112 -3.72 22.18 19.26
C LEU A 112 -4.50 20.86 19.21
N ALA A 113 -5.79 20.90 19.58
CA ALA A 113 -6.68 19.77 19.44
C ALA A 113 -6.90 19.39 17.96
N ALA A 114 -7.08 20.38 17.06
CA ALA A 114 -7.21 20.13 15.62
C ALA A 114 -5.94 19.51 15.03
N LYS A 115 -4.76 20.08 15.30
CA LYS A 115 -3.46 19.52 14.86
C LYS A 115 -3.25 18.09 15.35
N ALA A 116 -3.64 17.80 16.60
CA ALA A 116 -3.57 16.44 17.13
C ALA A 116 -4.52 15.46 16.43
N GLN A 117 -5.69 15.91 15.95
CA GLN A 117 -6.59 15.08 15.15
C GLN A 117 -6.04 14.81 13.75
N ASP A 118 -5.41 15.80 13.12
CA ASP A 118 -4.84 15.62 11.78
C ASP A 118 -3.65 14.66 11.79
N VAL A 119 -2.79 14.74 12.82
CA VAL A 119 -1.75 13.73 13.05
C VAL A 119 -2.38 12.34 13.23
N LYS A 120 -3.46 12.20 14.00
CA LYS A 120 -4.16 10.92 14.17
C LYS A 120 -4.73 10.39 12.84
N LYS A 121 -5.27 11.25 11.97
CA LYS A 121 -5.74 10.86 10.64
C LYS A 121 -4.56 10.37 9.80
N LEU A 122 -3.45 11.10 9.79
CA LEU A 122 -2.27 10.76 9.02
C LEU A 122 -1.69 9.39 9.42
N ARG A 123 -1.66 9.10 10.74
CA ARG A 123 -1.25 7.78 11.27
C ARG A 123 -2.07 6.61 10.74
N LYS A 124 -3.36 6.83 10.44
CA LYS A 124 -4.24 5.81 9.87
C LYS A 124 -4.04 5.64 8.36
N LEU A 125 -3.67 6.71 7.66
CA LEU A 125 -3.47 6.72 6.21
C LEU A 125 -2.13 6.10 5.81
N VAL A 126 -1.06 6.39 6.56
CA VAL A 126 0.27 5.84 6.29
C VAL A 126 0.33 4.41 6.84
N PRO A 127 0.68 3.40 6.02
CA PRO A 127 0.86 2.05 6.52
C PRO A 127 1.88 2.01 7.68
N GLY A 128 1.48 1.46 8.83
CA GLY A 128 2.35 1.40 10.02
C GLY A 128 2.52 2.74 10.75
N GLY A 129 1.77 3.78 10.37
CA GLY A 129 1.84 5.10 11.00
C GLY A 129 1.41 5.12 12.47
N GLU A 130 0.70 4.09 12.95
CA GLU A 130 0.23 4.02 14.33
C GLU A 130 1.38 3.93 15.36
N SER A 131 2.54 3.39 14.96
CA SER A 131 3.70 3.20 15.85
C SER A 131 4.82 4.23 15.66
N MET A 132 4.67 5.20 14.75
CA MET A 132 5.73 6.17 14.43
C MET A 132 5.75 7.34 15.42
N ASP A 133 6.87 8.02 15.60
CA ASP A 133 6.89 9.37 16.14
C ASP A 133 6.42 10.39 15.07
N LEU A 134 6.30 11.68 15.41
CA LEU A 134 5.81 12.68 14.45
C LEU A 134 6.79 12.89 13.28
N GLU A 135 8.10 12.94 13.56
CA GLU A 135 9.12 13.17 12.53
C GLU A 135 9.19 11.97 11.57
N GLY A 136 9.24 10.76 12.13
CA GLY A 136 9.18 9.51 11.36
C GLY A 136 7.92 9.43 10.50
N LEU A 137 6.76 9.83 11.04
CA LEU A 137 5.49 9.84 10.32
C LEU A 137 5.53 10.79 9.11
N LEU A 138 6.02 12.01 9.27
CA LEU A 138 6.10 12.98 8.18
C LEU A 138 7.08 12.52 7.09
N ARG A 139 8.25 12.01 7.49
CA ARG A 139 9.26 11.46 6.58
C ARG A 139 8.71 10.28 5.77
N GLU A 140 8.05 9.34 6.42
CA GLU A 140 7.44 8.19 5.75
C GLU A 140 6.24 8.62 4.88
N THR A 141 5.48 9.64 5.29
CA THR A 141 4.38 10.22 4.49
C THR A 141 4.89 10.78 3.18
N ALA A 142 5.89 11.66 3.21
CA ALA A 142 6.44 12.27 2.00
C ALA A 142 6.93 11.21 1.01
N HIS A 143 7.64 10.20 1.53
CA HIS A 143 8.09 9.08 0.72
C HIS A 143 6.93 8.24 0.18
N TYR A 144 5.90 7.99 0.98
CA TYR A 144 4.74 7.20 0.58
C TYR A 144 3.95 7.90 -0.54
N VAL A 145 3.70 9.21 -0.41
CA VAL A 145 3.06 10.03 -1.47
C VAL A 145 3.85 9.96 -2.77
N LYS A 146 5.17 10.12 -2.73
CA LYS A 146 6.03 9.98 -3.92
C LYS A 146 5.87 8.61 -4.59
N CYS A 147 5.76 7.55 -3.79
CA CYS A 147 5.57 6.20 -4.29
C CYS A 147 4.17 6.02 -4.90
N LEU A 148 3.12 6.59 -4.30
CA LEU A 148 1.75 6.54 -4.85
C LEU A 148 1.65 7.26 -6.19
N VAL A 149 2.26 8.44 -6.32
CA VAL A 149 2.33 9.15 -7.62
C VAL A 149 3.03 8.28 -8.66
N THR A 150 4.15 7.67 -8.27
CA THR A 150 4.90 6.76 -9.15
C THR A 150 4.10 5.51 -9.52
N GLN A 151 3.30 4.99 -8.59
CA GLN A 151 2.41 3.85 -8.82
C GLN A 151 1.44 4.14 -9.96
N VAL A 152 0.78 5.29 -9.89
CA VAL A 152 -0.17 5.74 -10.90
C VAL A 152 0.52 5.96 -12.25
N GLN A 153 1.71 6.58 -12.27
CA GLN A 153 2.47 6.80 -13.51
C GLN A 153 2.81 5.49 -14.23
N VAL A 154 3.36 4.51 -13.50
CA VAL A 154 3.75 3.22 -14.09
C VAL A 154 2.52 2.45 -14.55
N MET A 155 1.44 2.43 -13.76
CA MET A 155 0.22 1.73 -14.15
C MET A 155 -0.45 2.34 -15.39
N ARG A 156 -0.47 3.68 -15.51
CA ARG A 156 -0.93 4.37 -16.71
C ARG A 156 -0.08 4.02 -17.92
N SER A 157 1.25 4.12 -17.78
CA SER A 157 2.17 3.77 -18.89
C SER A 157 1.91 2.36 -19.40
N ILE A 158 1.76 1.37 -18.50
CA ILE A 158 1.42 -0.01 -18.89
C ILE A 158 0.07 -0.08 -19.60
N ALA A 159 -0.96 0.60 -19.11
CA ALA A 159 -2.27 0.61 -19.74
C ALA A 159 -2.24 1.26 -21.13
N ASP A 160 -1.49 2.36 -21.29
CA ASP A 160 -1.30 3.06 -22.56
C ASP A 160 -0.59 2.16 -23.58
N PHE A 161 0.48 1.47 -23.16
CA PHE A 161 1.17 0.46 -24.00
C PHE A 161 0.26 -0.69 -24.41
N CYS A 162 -0.71 -1.09 -23.57
CA CYS A 162 -1.65 -2.16 -23.90
C CYS A 162 -2.87 -1.68 -24.71
N SER A 163 -3.15 -0.38 -24.73
CA SER A 163 -4.32 0.18 -25.44
C SER A 163 -3.97 0.63 -26.86
N CYS A 164 -2.69 0.73 -27.19
CA CYS A 164 -2.22 0.94 -28.55
C CYS A 164 -2.11 -0.42 -29.26
N PRO A 165 -2.93 -0.71 -30.30
CA PRO A 165 -2.75 -1.90 -31.11
C PRO A 165 -1.38 -1.86 -31.82
N PRO A 166 -0.71 -3.01 -32.01
CA PRO A 166 0.51 -3.10 -32.80
C PRO A 166 0.27 -2.77 -34.28
#